data_AF-A0A0M3K8L6-F1
#
_entry.id   AF-A0A0M3K8L6-F1
#
_cell.length_a   1.000
_cell.length_b   1.000
_cell.length_c   1.000
_cell.angle_alpha   90.00
_cell.angle_beta   90.00
_cell.angle_gamma   90.00
#
_symmetry.space_group_name_H-M   'P 1'
#
loop_
_entity.id
_entity.type
_entity.pdbx_description
1 polymer ?
#
loop_
_entity_poly.entity_id
_entity_poly.type
_entity_poly.pdbx_seq_one_letter_code
_entity_poly.pdbx_strand_id
1 'polypeptide(L)'
;MDTHLKWLSPEQKEELLEMKKNGKSKKEIQAKVEHYLNHLEGDAKKEATQSLIGGCREILKYVIGEENTAELRSMKDSGATNEELKSKLHTFVDAVHDEHKKGYVDDFGPACMKLYGITSSRRRRDHRFTLESSLDTHLKWLNADQKEHLLQMKKDGKDKKEIQGKLMHYYEELDGDAKKQATENLIGGCREILKYVIGEEKTAELKSMKESGVSKDELKAKLHVFLGEVHDEEKKKYIDDFGPVCMKLYGINHSRMRRHRHHFTLESCMDTHLKWLNPEQKEALLQMKKDGKNKKEIQEKLMHYYEELEGDAKKQATENLISEGANDHQHRNVRHTVSTYFLSLCWSDLFILGIILTLINAIF
;
A
#
# COMPACT_ATOMS: atom_id res chain seq x y z
N MET A 1 0.27 43.70 -15.55
CA MET A 1 1.69 43.36 -15.73
C MET A 1 2.53 43.98 -14.62
N ASP A 2 2.16 45.14 -14.07
CA ASP A 2 3.05 45.91 -13.19
C ASP A 2 2.82 45.71 -11.68
N THR A 3 1.79 44.94 -11.30
CA THR A 3 1.52 44.60 -9.90
C THR A 3 2.08 43.22 -9.55
N HIS A 4 1.39 42.15 -9.95
CA HIS A 4 1.70 40.76 -9.57
C HIS A 4 2.76 40.07 -10.44
N LEU A 5 3.11 40.69 -11.58
CA LEU A 5 4.13 40.21 -12.53
C LEU A 5 5.32 41.19 -12.66
N LYS A 6 5.52 42.05 -11.65
CA LYS A 6 6.59 43.05 -11.63
C LYS A 6 8.00 42.46 -11.65
N TRP A 7 8.15 41.21 -11.24
CA TRP A 7 9.40 40.47 -11.17
C TRP A 7 9.87 39.94 -12.54
N LEU A 8 9.01 40.01 -13.56
CA LEU A 8 9.40 39.71 -14.94
C LEU A 8 10.24 40.87 -15.51
N SER A 9 11.27 40.51 -16.26
CA SER A 9 12.03 41.46 -17.07
C SER A 9 11.14 42.12 -18.14
N PRO A 10 11.50 43.32 -18.63
CA PRO A 10 10.77 43.98 -19.72
C PRO A 10 10.57 43.08 -20.95
N GLU A 11 11.59 42.31 -21.32
CA GLU A 11 11.57 41.38 -22.45
C GLU A 11 10.57 40.24 -22.22
N GLN A 12 10.56 39.65 -21.03
CA GLN A 12 9.58 38.62 -20.66
C GLN A 12 8.15 39.16 -20.66
N LYS A 13 7.94 40.41 -20.19
CA LYS A 13 6.63 41.05 -20.23
C LYS A 13 6.16 41.28 -21.66
N GLU A 14 7.04 41.75 -22.54
CA GLU A 14 6.75 41.96 -23.95
C GLU A 14 6.36 40.66 -24.65
N GLU A 15 7.09 39.57 -24.40
CA GLU A 15 6.75 38.25 -24.95
C GLU A 15 5.35 37.78 -24.50
N LEU A 16 4.99 37.94 -23.22
CA LEU A 16 3.65 37.58 -22.75
C LEU A 16 2.56 38.46 -23.38
N LEU A 17 2.85 39.73 -23.65
CA LEU A 17 1.94 40.63 -24.36
C LEU A 17 1.79 40.23 -25.83
N GLU A 18 2.88 39.81 -26.48
CA GLU A 18 2.86 39.30 -27.85
C GLU A 18 2.08 37.99 -27.94
N MET A 19 2.29 37.05 -27.01
CA MET A 19 1.48 35.83 -26.90
C MET A 19 -0.01 36.17 -26.82
N LYS A 20 -0.38 37.14 -25.98
CA LYS A 20 -1.77 37.60 -25.86
C LYS A 20 -2.30 38.21 -27.16
N LYS A 21 -1.52 39.04 -27.86
CA LYS A 21 -1.88 39.63 -29.16
C LYS A 21 -2.06 38.56 -30.24
N ASN A 22 -1.22 37.53 -30.23
CA ASN A 22 -1.27 36.40 -31.16
C ASN A 22 -2.38 35.38 -30.82
N GLY A 23 -3.30 35.71 -29.91
CA GLY A 23 -4.45 34.87 -29.58
C GLY A 23 -4.12 33.64 -28.75
N LYS A 24 -2.94 33.58 -28.11
CA LYS A 24 -2.59 32.49 -27.21
C LYS A 24 -3.55 32.42 -26.03
N SER A 25 -3.87 31.18 -25.64
CA SER A 25 -4.78 30.94 -24.52
C SER A 25 -4.18 31.43 -23.20
N LYS A 26 -5.04 31.80 -22.24
CA LYS A 26 -4.61 32.15 -20.88
C LYS A 26 -3.75 31.04 -20.25
N LYS A 27 -4.04 29.78 -20.55
CA LYS A 27 -3.27 28.60 -20.08
C LYS A 27 -1.86 28.57 -20.64
N GLU A 28 -1.66 28.87 -21.92
CA GLU A 28 -0.32 28.97 -22.52
C GLU A 28 0.48 30.13 -21.91
N ILE A 29 -0.16 31.28 -21.67
CA ILE A 29 0.46 32.42 -21.01
C ILE A 29 0.83 32.07 -19.56
N GLN A 30 -0.06 31.42 -18.81
CA GLN A 30 0.21 30.94 -17.46
C GLN A 30 1.38 29.95 -17.41
N ALA A 31 1.43 28.99 -18.35
CA ALA A 31 2.54 28.04 -18.45
C ALA A 31 3.87 28.74 -18.70
N LYS A 32 3.88 29.81 -19.50
CA LYS A 32 5.08 30.63 -19.73
C LYS A 32 5.49 31.42 -18.48
N VAL A 33 4.53 32.00 -17.76
CA VAL A 33 4.80 32.65 -16.45
C VAL A 33 5.37 31.65 -15.45
N GLU A 34 4.82 30.44 -15.40
CA GLU A 34 5.32 29.36 -14.55
C GLU A 34 6.73 28.92 -14.93
N HIS A 35 7.02 28.82 -16.23
CA HIS A 35 8.37 28.56 -16.73
C HIS A 35 9.36 29.62 -16.21
N TYR A 36 9.02 30.91 -16.26
CA TYR A 36 9.87 31.97 -15.71
C TYR A 36 10.05 31.86 -14.20
N LEU A 37 8.98 31.57 -13.46
CA LEU A 37 9.04 31.38 -12.02
C LEU A 37 9.96 30.22 -11.62
N ASN A 38 9.96 29.14 -12.40
CA ASN A 38 10.77 27.95 -12.13
C ASN A 38 12.27 28.17 -12.35
N HIS A 39 12.64 29.08 -13.26
CA HIS A 39 14.04 29.48 -13.51
C HIS A 39 14.58 30.47 -12.47
N LEU A 40 13.73 31.01 -11.60
CA LEU A 40 14.18 31.79 -10.45
C LEU A 40 14.60 30.86 -9.30
N GLU A 41 15.60 31.32 -8.55
CA GLU A 41 16.11 30.66 -7.35
C GLU A 41 16.15 31.63 -6.16
N GLY A 42 16.36 31.09 -4.96
CA GLY A 42 16.56 31.87 -3.74
C GLY A 42 15.42 32.86 -3.44
N ASP A 43 15.79 34.07 -3.03
CA ASP A 43 14.83 35.09 -2.59
C ASP A 43 14.03 35.70 -3.76
N ALA A 44 14.60 35.76 -4.96
CA ALA A 44 13.89 36.20 -6.16
C ALA A 44 12.66 35.31 -6.45
N LYS A 45 12.82 33.99 -6.31
CA LYS A 45 11.70 33.05 -6.45
C LYS A 45 10.64 33.24 -5.37
N LYS A 46 11.06 33.48 -4.11
CA LYS A 46 10.13 33.71 -2.99
C LYS A 46 9.31 34.98 -3.22
N GLU A 47 9.95 36.09 -3.60
CA GLU A 47 9.27 37.35 -3.88
C GLU A 47 8.31 37.27 -5.07
N ALA A 48 8.72 36.59 -6.14
CA ALA A 48 7.88 36.33 -7.30
C ALA A 48 6.65 35.49 -6.90
N THR A 49 6.85 34.43 -6.10
CA THR A 49 5.77 33.58 -5.57
C THR A 49 4.80 34.39 -4.70
N GLN A 50 5.30 35.22 -3.79
CA GLN A 50 4.48 36.10 -2.95
C GLN A 50 3.68 37.11 -3.78
N SER A 51 4.29 37.67 -4.84
CA SER A 51 3.62 38.60 -5.75
C SER A 51 2.45 37.92 -6.48
N LEU A 52 2.64 36.67 -6.93
CA LEU A 52 1.61 35.85 -7.57
C LEU A 52 0.51 35.43 -6.59
N ILE A 53 0.87 35.07 -5.35
CA ILE A 53 -0.09 34.82 -4.27
C ILE A 53 -0.99 36.04 -4.04
N GLY A 54 -0.41 37.25 -4.09
CA GLY A 54 -1.19 38.49 -4.04
C GLY A 54 -2.24 38.57 -5.14
N GLY A 55 -1.89 38.20 -6.37
CA GLY A 55 -2.85 38.19 -7.49
C GLY A 55 -3.96 37.16 -7.30
N CYS A 56 -3.61 35.98 -6.78
CA CYS A 56 -4.60 34.96 -6.43
C CYS A 56 -5.55 35.41 -5.32
N ARG A 57 -5.09 36.23 -4.38
CA ARG A 57 -5.95 36.81 -3.34
C ARG A 57 -6.99 37.75 -3.92
N GLU A 58 -6.60 38.60 -4.88
CA GLU A 58 -7.56 39.49 -5.57
C GLU A 58 -8.61 38.70 -6.36
N ILE A 59 -8.20 37.58 -6.99
CA ILE A 59 -9.15 36.68 -7.66
C ILE A 59 -10.09 36.03 -6.64
N LEU A 60 -9.60 35.55 -5.49
CA LEU A 60 -10.43 34.99 -4.43
C LEU A 60 -11.47 36.01 -3.93
N LYS A 61 -11.05 37.24 -3.64
CA LYS A 61 -11.95 38.33 -3.23
C LYS A 61 -13.06 38.58 -4.24
N TYR A 62 -12.74 38.54 -5.53
CA TYR A 62 -13.72 38.71 -6.60
C TYR A 62 -14.71 37.53 -6.70
N VAL A 63 -14.20 36.30 -6.61
CA VAL A 63 -14.96 35.06 -6.79
C VAL A 63 -15.84 34.76 -5.58
N ILE A 64 -15.24 34.63 -4.40
CA ILE A 64 -15.93 34.18 -3.18
C ILE A 64 -16.28 35.32 -2.20
N GLY A 65 -15.84 36.55 -2.48
CA GLY A 65 -16.10 37.71 -1.63
C GLY A 65 -15.03 37.95 -0.56
N GLU A 66 -15.02 39.17 0.01
CA GLU A 66 -14.05 39.59 1.02
C GLU A 66 -14.21 38.81 2.33
N GLU A 67 -15.46 38.53 2.75
CA GLU A 67 -15.78 37.80 3.98
C GLU A 67 -15.22 36.36 3.96
N ASN A 68 -15.59 35.58 2.95
CA ASN A 68 -15.10 34.21 2.80
C ASN A 68 -13.57 34.15 2.60
N THR A 69 -12.99 35.15 1.92
CA THR A 69 -11.53 35.26 1.79
C THR A 69 -10.85 35.57 3.12
N ALA A 70 -11.45 36.43 3.95
CA ALA A 70 -10.96 36.73 5.29
C ALA A 70 -11.06 35.51 6.22
N GLU A 71 -12.12 34.71 6.10
CA GLU A 71 -12.25 33.45 6.85
C GLU A 71 -11.13 32.46 6.50
N LEU A 72 -10.85 32.24 5.20
CA LEU A 72 -9.73 31.38 4.78
C LEU A 72 -8.38 31.88 5.31
N ARG A 73 -8.18 33.20 5.36
CA ARG A 73 -6.98 33.80 5.93
C ARG A 73 -6.90 33.54 7.43
N SER A 74 -7.98 33.75 8.17
CA SER A 74 -8.05 33.50 9.61
C SER A 74 -7.75 32.05 9.94
N MET A 75 -8.32 31.10 9.17
CA MET A 75 -8.03 29.68 9.32
C MET A 75 -6.53 29.39 9.14
N LYS A 76 -5.91 29.96 8.11
CA LYS A 76 -4.47 29.78 7.85
C LYS A 76 -3.62 30.35 8.99
N ASP A 77 -3.96 31.55 9.47
CA ASP A 77 -3.24 32.22 10.55
C ASP A 77 -3.42 31.48 11.90
N SER A 78 -4.53 30.78 12.09
CA SER A 78 -4.79 29.88 13.24
C SER A 78 -4.16 28.49 13.09
N GLY A 79 -3.39 28.24 12.03
CA GLY A 79 -2.68 26.98 11.84
C GLY A 79 -3.50 25.85 11.22
N ALA A 80 -4.63 26.16 10.55
CA ALA A 80 -5.40 25.16 9.82
C ALA A 80 -4.53 24.44 8.79
N THR A 81 -4.74 23.13 8.68
CA THR A 81 -4.07 22.29 7.69
C THR A 81 -4.48 22.68 6.27
N ASN A 82 -3.63 22.36 5.29
CA ASN A 82 -3.93 22.60 3.88
C ASN A 82 -5.23 21.91 3.43
N GLU A 83 -5.58 20.76 4.05
CA GLU A 83 -6.80 20.03 3.71
C GLU A 83 -8.06 20.69 4.27
N GLU A 84 -8.00 21.26 5.48
CA GLU A 84 -9.08 22.07 6.04
C GLU A 84 -9.32 23.33 5.22
N LEU A 85 -8.25 24.05 4.86
CA LEU A 85 -8.31 25.23 4.00
C LEU A 85 -8.90 24.92 2.62
N LYS A 86 -8.51 23.79 2.04
CA LYS A 86 -9.02 23.32 0.76
C LYS A 86 -10.49 22.91 0.83
N SER A 87 -10.89 22.15 1.84
CA SER A 87 -12.28 21.74 2.05
C SER A 87 -13.20 22.97 2.19
N LYS A 88 -12.75 23.96 2.97
CA LYS A 88 -13.47 25.22 3.12
C LYS A 88 -13.51 26.02 1.81
N LEU A 89 -12.39 26.11 1.08
CA LEU A 89 -12.34 26.79 -0.21
C LEU A 89 -13.29 26.14 -1.23
N HIS A 90 -13.36 24.81 -1.30
CA HIS A 90 -14.32 24.11 -2.18
C HIS A 90 -15.76 24.44 -1.80
N THR A 91 -16.07 24.43 -0.50
CA THR A 91 -17.40 24.83 -0.01
C THR A 91 -17.79 26.23 -0.50
N PHE A 92 -16.88 27.20 -0.43
CA PHE A 92 -17.14 28.56 -0.91
C PHE A 92 -17.26 28.65 -2.43
N VAL A 93 -16.43 27.90 -3.16
CA VAL A 93 -16.47 27.86 -4.63
C VAL A 93 -17.74 27.19 -5.14
N ASP A 94 -18.21 26.12 -4.49
CA ASP A 94 -19.45 25.41 -4.86
C ASP A 94 -20.70 26.28 -4.66
N ALA A 95 -20.65 27.21 -3.69
CA ALA A 95 -21.69 28.21 -3.47
C ALA A 95 -21.68 29.36 -4.51
N VAL A 96 -20.68 29.43 -5.40
CA VAL A 96 -20.65 30.42 -6.48
C VAL A 96 -21.53 29.96 -7.62
N HIS A 97 -22.64 30.66 -7.85
CA HIS A 97 -23.55 30.38 -8.96
C HIS A 97 -23.31 31.24 -10.21
N ASP A 98 -22.52 32.32 -10.10
CA ASP A 98 -22.19 33.22 -11.19
C ASP A 98 -21.22 32.54 -12.19
N GLU A 99 -21.65 32.44 -13.45
CA GLU A 99 -20.95 31.73 -14.52
C GLU A 99 -19.63 32.42 -14.91
N HIS A 100 -19.58 33.74 -14.85
CA HIS A 100 -18.36 34.51 -15.11
C HIS A 100 -17.33 34.26 -14.00
N LYS A 101 -17.76 34.25 -12.73
CA LYS A 101 -16.89 33.92 -11.58
C LYS A 101 -16.41 32.47 -11.62
N LYS A 102 -17.26 31.52 -12.06
CA LYS A 102 -16.83 30.12 -12.32
C LYS A 102 -15.73 30.05 -13.37
N GLY A 103 -15.82 30.86 -14.42
CA GLY A 103 -14.74 30.99 -15.41
C GLY A 103 -13.39 31.37 -14.79
N TYR A 104 -13.37 32.26 -13.79
CA TYR A 104 -12.13 32.58 -13.05
C TYR A 104 -11.62 31.41 -12.20
N VAL A 105 -12.52 30.64 -11.59
CA VAL A 105 -12.17 29.43 -10.84
C VAL A 105 -11.52 28.41 -11.77
N ASP A 106 -12.05 28.21 -12.97
CA ASP A 106 -11.53 27.26 -13.95
C ASP A 106 -10.20 27.72 -14.55
N ASP A 107 -10.09 29.02 -14.88
CA ASP A 107 -8.90 29.61 -15.49
C ASP A 107 -7.73 29.71 -14.51
N PHE A 108 -7.97 30.10 -13.25
CA PHE A 108 -6.91 30.46 -12.30
C PHE A 108 -6.85 29.58 -11.05
N GLY A 109 -7.94 28.90 -10.69
CA GLY A 109 -8.02 28.05 -9.50
C GLY A 109 -6.89 27.02 -9.40
N PRO A 110 -6.57 26.23 -10.45
CA PRO A 110 -5.45 25.29 -10.40
C PRO A 110 -4.10 25.94 -10.07
N ALA A 111 -3.77 27.07 -10.71
CA ALA A 111 -2.51 27.78 -10.51
C ALA A 111 -2.46 28.41 -9.11
N CYS A 112 -3.56 29.01 -8.66
CA CYS A 112 -3.63 29.63 -7.33
C CYS A 112 -3.54 28.61 -6.21
N MET A 113 -4.22 27.46 -6.32
CA MET A 113 -4.06 26.38 -5.35
C MET A 113 -2.61 25.90 -5.25
N LYS A 114 -1.87 25.84 -6.38
CA LYS A 114 -0.45 25.49 -6.42
C LYS A 114 0.41 26.51 -5.67
N LEU A 115 0.17 27.80 -5.90
CA LEU A 115 0.90 28.88 -5.23
C LEU A 115 0.66 28.89 -3.71
N TYR A 116 -0.56 28.58 -3.27
CA TYR A 116 -0.89 28.48 -1.85
C TYR A 116 -0.43 27.18 -1.19
N GLY A 117 0.06 26.20 -1.96
CA GLY A 117 0.41 24.88 -1.43
C GLY A 117 -0.80 24.05 -0.96
N ILE A 118 -2.03 24.53 -1.21
CA ILE A 118 -3.30 23.89 -0.85
C ILE A 118 -3.87 23.06 -1.99
N THR A 119 -3.04 22.72 -2.99
CA THR A 119 -3.48 21.88 -4.09
C THR A 119 -4.22 20.69 -3.54
N SER A 120 -5.48 20.60 -3.95
CA SER A 120 -6.07 19.30 -4.08
C SER A 120 -5.05 18.50 -4.87
N SER A 121 -4.68 17.34 -4.35
CA SER A 121 -4.79 16.16 -5.19
C SER A 121 -6.19 16.19 -5.82
N ARG A 122 -6.45 17.09 -6.80
CA ARG A 122 -7.29 16.73 -7.92
C ARG A 122 -6.69 15.40 -8.28
N ARG A 123 -7.53 14.38 -8.42
CA ARG A 123 -7.19 13.21 -9.19
C ARG A 123 -6.55 13.66 -10.52
N ARG A 124 -5.24 13.99 -10.53
CA ARG A 124 -4.35 13.21 -11.36
C ARG A 124 -4.78 11.81 -10.99
N ARG A 125 -5.30 11.04 -11.94
CA ARG A 125 -4.89 9.63 -11.97
C ARG A 125 -3.42 9.70 -11.60
N ASP A 126 -3.06 9.33 -10.37
CA ASP A 126 -1.76 9.68 -9.84
C ASP A 126 -0.76 9.01 -10.77
N HIS A 127 -0.22 9.78 -11.71
CA HIS A 127 0.67 9.24 -12.73
C HIS A 127 2.02 8.89 -12.10
N ARG A 128 2.16 9.12 -10.78
CA ARG A 128 3.28 8.77 -9.92
C ARG A 128 3.73 7.33 -10.07
N PHE A 129 2.82 6.41 -10.43
CA PHE A 129 3.16 5.01 -10.73
C PHE A 129 2.57 4.52 -12.07
N THR A 130 2.62 5.36 -13.10
CA THR A 130 2.32 4.89 -14.47
C THR A 130 3.46 4.08 -15.06
N LEU A 131 3.10 3.20 -16.01
CA LEU A 131 4.08 2.50 -16.84
C LEU A 131 5.05 3.50 -17.48
N GLU A 132 4.53 4.53 -18.14
CA GLU A 132 5.29 5.57 -18.84
C GLU A 132 6.29 6.27 -17.92
N SER A 133 5.84 6.74 -16.74
CA SER A 133 6.72 7.38 -15.77
C SER A 133 7.79 6.44 -15.23
N SER A 134 7.54 5.13 -15.27
CA SER A 134 8.46 4.10 -14.76
C SER A 134 9.48 3.66 -15.82
N LEU A 135 9.19 3.83 -17.12
CA LEU A 135 10.06 3.38 -18.23
C LEU A 135 11.46 4.00 -18.20
N ASP A 136 11.57 5.25 -17.76
CA ASP A 136 12.84 5.98 -17.74
C ASP A 136 13.48 6.04 -16.34
N THR A 137 12.80 5.52 -15.33
CA THR A 137 13.26 5.52 -13.93
C THR A 137 13.49 4.08 -13.45
N HIS A 138 12.44 3.43 -12.96
CA HIS A 138 12.49 2.12 -12.31
C HIS A 138 12.58 0.94 -13.29
N LEU A 139 12.23 1.17 -14.56
CA LEU A 139 12.22 0.18 -15.65
C LEU A 139 13.23 0.51 -16.76
N LYS A 140 14.22 1.37 -16.47
CA LYS A 140 15.27 1.76 -17.44
C LYS A 140 16.14 0.60 -17.92
N TRP A 141 16.08 -0.54 -17.23
CA TRP A 141 16.78 -1.78 -17.58
C TRP A 141 16.12 -2.55 -18.73
N LEU A 142 14.90 -2.19 -19.12
CA LEU A 142 14.25 -2.73 -20.32
C LEU A 142 14.89 -2.17 -21.58
N ASN A 143 15.02 -3.00 -22.61
CA ASN A 143 15.41 -2.54 -23.95
C ASN A 143 14.23 -1.85 -24.67
N ALA A 144 14.51 -1.14 -25.77
CA ALA A 144 13.52 -0.35 -26.49
C ALA A 144 12.29 -1.19 -26.93
N ASP A 145 12.52 -2.39 -27.47
CA ASP A 145 11.46 -3.29 -27.95
C ASP A 145 10.57 -3.77 -26.80
N GLN A 146 11.17 -4.09 -25.64
CA GLN A 146 10.42 -4.46 -24.44
C GLN A 146 9.57 -3.31 -23.91
N LYS A 147 10.11 -2.08 -23.91
CA LYS A 147 9.37 -0.87 -23.51
C LYS A 147 8.18 -0.63 -24.46
N GLU A 148 8.41 -0.68 -25.77
CA GLU A 148 7.37 -0.50 -26.77
C GLU A 148 6.29 -1.58 -26.65
N HIS A 149 6.67 -2.85 -26.45
CA HIS A 149 5.72 -3.93 -26.26
C HIS A 149 4.80 -3.70 -25.04
N LEU A 150 5.35 -3.27 -23.90
CA LEU A 150 4.52 -2.95 -22.72
C LEU A 150 3.59 -1.75 -22.96
N LEU A 151 4.05 -0.73 -23.70
CA LEU A 151 3.21 0.40 -24.10
C LEU A 151 2.10 -0.04 -25.06
N GLN A 152 2.38 -0.95 -25.98
CA GLN A 152 1.39 -1.49 -26.91
C GLN A 152 0.34 -2.30 -26.16
N MET A 153 0.74 -3.20 -25.25
CA MET A 153 -0.21 -3.92 -24.38
C MET A 153 -1.15 -2.95 -23.66
N LYS A 154 -0.62 -1.84 -23.12
CA LYS A 154 -1.44 -0.81 -22.49
C LYS A 154 -2.42 -0.14 -23.47
N LYS A 155 -1.98 0.19 -24.68
CA LYS A 155 -2.83 0.76 -25.74
C LYS A 155 -3.95 -0.19 -26.17
N ASP A 156 -3.65 -1.48 -26.19
CA ASP A 156 -4.59 -2.55 -26.53
C ASP A 156 -5.60 -2.85 -25.39
N GLY A 157 -5.53 -2.09 -24.29
CA GLY A 157 -6.46 -2.21 -23.17
C GLY A 157 -6.19 -3.40 -22.25
N LYS A 158 -4.99 -3.99 -22.32
CA LYS A 158 -4.58 -5.06 -21.39
C LYS A 158 -4.62 -4.58 -19.97
N ASP A 159 -5.02 -5.47 -19.07
CA ASP A 159 -5.12 -5.11 -17.67
C ASP A 159 -3.72 -4.93 -17.04
N LYS A 160 -3.67 -4.23 -15.90
CA LYS A 160 -2.42 -3.92 -15.21
C LYS A 160 -1.68 -5.18 -14.75
N LYS A 161 -2.39 -6.26 -14.40
CA LYS A 161 -1.80 -7.52 -13.93
C LYS A 161 -1.14 -8.28 -15.09
N GLU A 162 -1.75 -8.27 -16.28
CA GLU A 162 -1.15 -8.83 -17.50
C GLU A 162 0.15 -8.11 -17.85
N ILE A 163 0.15 -6.77 -17.82
CA ILE A 163 1.34 -5.95 -18.07
C ILE A 163 2.43 -6.21 -17.00
N GLN A 164 2.05 -6.26 -15.72
CA GLN A 164 2.96 -6.58 -14.62
C GLN A 164 3.53 -8.00 -14.73
N GLY A 165 2.72 -8.98 -15.14
CA GLY A 165 3.16 -10.34 -15.39
C GLY A 165 4.21 -10.39 -16.50
N LYS A 166 4.01 -9.66 -17.60
CA LYS A 166 4.99 -9.59 -18.70
C LYS A 166 6.27 -8.87 -18.28
N LEU A 167 6.15 -7.81 -17.49
CA LEU A 167 7.31 -7.13 -16.91
C LEU A 167 8.15 -8.07 -16.03
N MET A 168 7.49 -8.86 -15.18
CA MET A 168 8.19 -9.82 -14.31
C MET A 168 8.82 -10.96 -15.10
N HIS A 169 8.23 -11.37 -16.23
CA HIS A 169 8.84 -12.33 -17.14
C HIS A 169 10.18 -11.82 -17.68
N TYR A 170 10.23 -10.57 -18.18
CA TYR A 170 11.48 -9.97 -18.64
C TYR A 170 12.52 -9.88 -17.53
N TYR A 171 12.08 -9.57 -16.30
CA TYR A 171 12.97 -9.53 -15.14
C TYR A 171 13.54 -10.92 -14.79
N GLU A 172 12.73 -11.98 -14.92
CA GLU A 172 13.15 -13.35 -14.61
C GLU A 172 14.16 -13.90 -15.61
N GLU A 173 14.09 -13.47 -16.87
CA GLU A 173 15.04 -13.80 -17.95
C GLU A 173 16.41 -13.10 -17.80
N LEU A 174 16.52 -12.07 -16.97
CA LEU A 174 17.82 -11.42 -16.68
C LEU A 174 18.64 -12.27 -15.74
N ASP A 175 19.96 -12.29 -15.91
CA ASP A 175 20.90 -12.90 -14.98
C ASP A 175 22.10 -11.97 -14.67
N GLY A 176 22.89 -12.34 -13.67
CA GLY A 176 24.11 -11.64 -13.29
C GLY A 176 23.89 -10.16 -12.92
N ASP A 177 24.74 -9.29 -13.46
CA ASP A 177 24.74 -7.86 -13.14
C ASP A 177 23.48 -7.14 -13.67
N ALA A 178 22.97 -7.55 -14.84
CA ALA A 178 21.74 -6.99 -15.40
C ALA A 178 20.54 -7.23 -14.46
N LYS A 179 20.43 -8.45 -13.91
CA LYS A 179 19.38 -8.78 -12.92
C LYS A 179 19.53 -7.93 -11.66
N LYS A 180 20.76 -7.76 -11.15
CA LYS A 180 21.05 -6.95 -9.96
C LYS A 180 20.64 -5.49 -10.14
N GLN A 181 21.04 -4.87 -11.25
CA GLN A 181 20.65 -3.48 -11.57
C GLN A 181 19.12 -3.35 -11.72
N ALA A 182 18.47 -4.31 -12.37
CA ALA A 182 17.02 -4.35 -12.47
C ALA A 182 16.35 -4.47 -11.09
N THR A 183 16.87 -5.33 -10.20
CA THR A 183 16.38 -5.46 -8.82
C THR A 183 16.50 -4.15 -8.07
N GLU A 184 17.64 -3.46 -8.14
CA GLU A 184 17.86 -2.17 -7.47
C GLU A 184 16.89 -1.09 -7.97
N ASN A 185 16.70 -1.00 -9.29
CA ASN A 185 15.75 -0.05 -9.88
C ASN A 185 14.30 -0.35 -9.46
N LEU A 186 13.88 -1.63 -9.48
CA LEU A 186 12.54 -2.03 -9.05
C LEU A 186 12.32 -1.83 -7.54
N ILE A 187 13.34 -2.05 -6.71
CA ILE A 187 13.32 -1.72 -5.28
C ILE A 187 13.13 -0.20 -5.08
N GLY A 188 13.75 0.63 -5.93
CA GLY A 188 13.54 2.07 -5.96
C GLY A 188 12.07 2.42 -6.13
N GLY A 189 11.40 1.83 -7.12
CA GLY A 189 9.98 2.02 -7.36
C GLY A 189 9.10 1.55 -6.18
N CYS A 190 9.41 0.39 -5.60
CA CYS A 190 8.71 -0.10 -4.41
C CYS A 190 8.85 0.83 -3.21
N ARG A 191 10.00 1.50 -3.04
CA ARG A 191 10.20 2.49 -1.98
C ARG A 191 9.33 3.72 -2.17
N GLU A 192 9.17 4.20 -3.40
CA GLU A 192 8.29 5.33 -3.69
C GLU A 192 6.82 4.99 -3.41
N ILE A 193 6.39 3.77 -3.76
CA ILE A 193 5.05 3.26 -3.43
C ILE A 193 4.86 3.20 -1.92
N LEU A 194 5.83 2.66 -1.17
CA LEU A 194 5.77 2.63 0.31
C LEU A 194 5.64 4.04 0.91
N LYS A 195 6.45 4.99 0.45
CA LYS A 195 6.33 6.40 0.90
C LYS A 195 4.94 6.98 0.66
N TYR A 196 4.32 6.64 -0.47
CA TYR A 196 2.96 7.09 -0.77
C TYR A 196 1.91 6.42 0.12
N VAL A 197 2.01 5.10 0.30
CA VAL A 197 1.04 4.30 1.06
C VAL A 197 1.13 4.61 2.56
N ILE A 198 2.29 4.37 3.18
CA ILE A 198 2.48 4.44 4.64
C ILE A 198 3.13 5.75 5.12
N GLY A 199 3.52 6.64 4.20
CA GLY A 199 4.16 7.92 4.53
C GLY A 199 5.68 7.84 4.63
N GLU A 200 6.35 9.00 4.61
CA GLU A 200 7.81 9.08 4.66
C GLU A 200 8.40 8.64 6.00
N GLU A 201 7.73 8.97 7.11
CA GLU A 201 8.16 8.64 8.47
C GLU A 201 8.26 7.12 8.68
N LYS A 202 7.16 6.39 8.46
CA LYS A 202 7.12 4.93 8.58
C LYS A 202 8.06 4.23 7.59
N THR A 203 8.24 4.80 6.39
CA THR A 203 9.21 4.29 5.43
C THR A 203 10.66 4.51 5.89
N ALA A 204 10.95 5.65 6.52
CA ALA A 204 12.27 5.93 7.09
C ALA A 204 12.56 5.02 8.29
N GLU A 205 11.56 4.70 9.11
CA GLU A 205 11.68 3.72 10.20
C GLU A 205 12.06 2.34 9.66
N LEU A 206 11.36 1.83 8.64
CA LEU A 206 11.71 0.54 8.00
C LEU A 206 13.14 0.55 7.42
N LYS A 207 13.57 1.67 6.85
CA LYS A 207 14.95 1.84 6.34
C LYS A 207 15.96 1.76 7.48
N SER A 208 15.71 2.50 8.56
CA SER A 208 16.57 2.52 9.75
C SER A 208 16.69 1.14 10.39
N MET A 209 15.58 0.41 10.52
CA MET A 209 15.58 -0.97 11.02
C MET A 209 16.44 -1.89 10.13
N LYS A 210 16.32 -1.78 8.80
CA LYS A 210 17.14 -2.56 7.86
C LYS A 210 18.62 -2.24 7.99
N GLU A 211 18.97 -0.96 8.12
CA GLU A 211 20.35 -0.49 8.29
C GLU A 211 20.94 -0.89 9.65
N SER A 212 20.09 -1.00 10.68
CA SER A 212 20.46 -1.49 12.02
C SER A 212 20.60 -3.02 12.09
N GLY A 213 20.44 -3.74 10.98
CA GLY A 213 20.61 -5.19 10.90
C GLY A 213 19.45 -6.00 11.47
N VAL A 214 18.27 -5.39 11.62
CA VAL A 214 17.05 -6.08 12.07
C VAL A 214 16.71 -7.23 11.11
N SER A 215 16.21 -8.34 11.66
CA SER A 215 15.87 -9.54 10.88
C SER A 215 14.81 -9.22 9.81
N LYS A 216 14.85 -9.95 8.69
CA LYS A 216 13.87 -9.77 7.61
C LYS A 216 12.44 -10.07 8.08
N ASP A 217 12.28 -10.98 9.05
CA ASP A 217 10.99 -11.34 9.61
C ASP A 217 10.42 -10.24 10.51
N GLU A 218 11.26 -9.58 11.29
CA GLU A 218 10.85 -8.39 12.08
C GLU A 218 10.51 -7.20 11.17
N LEU A 219 11.30 -6.96 10.13
CA LEU A 219 10.98 -5.96 9.10
C LEU A 219 9.64 -6.25 8.43
N LYS A 220 9.36 -7.53 8.14
CA LYS A 220 8.10 -7.98 7.57
C LYS A 220 6.92 -7.74 8.52
N ALA A 221 7.07 -8.13 9.78
CA ALA A 221 6.02 -7.95 10.79
C ALA A 221 5.69 -6.47 10.96
N LYS A 222 6.72 -5.62 11.07
CA LYS A 222 6.54 -4.17 11.17
C LYS A 222 5.88 -3.57 9.93
N LEU A 223 6.28 -4.00 8.74
CA LEU A 223 5.63 -3.59 7.49
C LEU A 223 4.15 -4.00 7.47
N HIS A 224 3.80 -5.21 7.91
CA HIS A 224 2.39 -5.64 7.97
C HIS A 224 1.57 -4.79 8.93
N VAL A 225 2.12 -4.42 10.10
CA VAL A 225 1.44 -3.50 11.02
C VAL A 225 1.16 -2.16 10.33
N PHE A 226 2.17 -1.57 9.69
CA PHE A 226 1.99 -0.30 8.98
C PHE A 226 1.00 -0.36 7.83
N LEU A 227 0.96 -1.46 7.08
CA LEU A 227 0.00 -1.67 6.01
C LEU A 227 -1.42 -1.91 6.56
N GLY A 228 -1.55 -2.56 7.72
CA GLY A 228 -2.84 -2.81 8.39
C GLY A 228 -3.50 -1.53 8.93
N GLU A 229 -2.69 -0.53 9.27
CA GLU A 229 -3.16 0.81 9.69
C GLU A 229 -3.62 1.69 8.50
N VAL A 230 -3.47 1.21 7.25
CA VAL A 230 -3.93 1.95 6.07
C VAL A 230 -5.43 1.72 5.86
N HIS A 231 -6.23 2.74 6.14
CA HIS A 231 -7.68 2.69 5.93
C HIS A 231 -8.14 3.28 4.59
N ASP A 232 -7.26 3.98 3.87
CA ASP A 232 -7.57 4.57 2.56
C ASP A 232 -7.66 3.50 1.46
N GLU A 233 -8.80 3.43 0.78
CA GLU A 233 -9.10 2.41 -0.24
C GLU A 233 -8.24 2.53 -1.51
N GLU A 234 -7.82 3.74 -1.89
CA GLU A 234 -6.90 3.92 -3.03
C GLU A 234 -5.52 3.37 -2.67
N LYS A 235 -5.03 3.66 -1.47
CA LYS A 235 -3.75 3.13 -0.98
C LYS A 235 -3.79 1.62 -0.80
N LYS A 236 -4.89 1.04 -0.31
CA LYS A 236 -5.07 -0.42 -0.24
C LYS A 236 -4.96 -1.07 -1.61
N LYS A 237 -5.51 -0.45 -2.65
CA LYS A 237 -5.34 -0.94 -4.04
C LYS A 237 -3.87 -0.98 -4.47
N TYR A 238 -3.05 -0.01 -4.07
CA TYR A 238 -1.60 -0.06 -4.32
C TYR A 238 -0.91 -1.19 -3.55
N ILE A 239 -1.36 -1.48 -2.33
CA ILE A 239 -0.86 -2.62 -1.53
C ILE A 239 -1.19 -3.93 -2.25
N ASP A 240 -2.42 -4.09 -2.73
CA ASP A 240 -2.84 -5.31 -3.42
C ASP A 240 -2.15 -5.49 -4.79
N ASP A 241 -2.02 -4.40 -5.56
CA ASP A 241 -1.43 -4.44 -6.90
C ASP A 241 0.09 -4.69 -6.85
N PHE A 242 0.81 -4.07 -5.91
CA PHE A 242 2.28 -4.05 -5.91
C PHE A 242 2.94 -4.77 -4.74
N GLY A 243 2.22 -4.97 -3.63
CA GLY A 243 2.73 -5.58 -2.41
C GLY A 243 3.45 -6.92 -2.64
N PRO A 244 2.82 -7.89 -3.34
CA PRO A 244 3.46 -9.20 -3.58
C PRO A 244 4.79 -9.09 -4.34
N VAL A 245 4.85 -8.25 -5.37
CA VAL A 245 6.07 -8.06 -6.17
C VAL A 245 7.15 -7.33 -5.37
N CYS A 246 6.78 -6.29 -4.62
CA CYS A 246 7.72 -5.57 -3.78
C CYS A 246 8.29 -6.44 -2.67
N MET A 247 7.47 -7.26 -2.02
CA MET A 247 7.95 -8.25 -1.03
C MET A 247 8.93 -9.24 -1.67
N LYS A 248 8.64 -9.75 -2.88
CA LYS A 248 9.57 -10.60 -3.64
C LYS A 248 10.92 -9.92 -3.87
N LEU A 249 10.92 -8.67 -4.32
CA LEU A 249 12.14 -7.91 -4.63
C LEU A 249 12.99 -7.59 -3.40
N TYR A 250 12.35 -7.24 -2.27
CA TYR A 250 13.08 -7.05 -1.01
C TYR A 250 13.62 -8.36 -0.41
N GLY A 251 13.29 -9.52 -1.00
CA GLY A 251 13.57 -10.82 -0.42
C GLY A 251 12.86 -11.02 0.93
N ILE A 252 11.78 -10.26 1.14
CA ILE A 252 10.84 -10.34 2.27
C ILE A 252 9.57 -11.04 1.79
N ASN A 253 9.68 -11.80 0.70
CA ASN A 253 8.55 -12.44 0.06
C ASN A 253 7.75 -13.21 1.12
N HIS A 254 6.56 -13.64 0.75
CA HIS A 254 6.31 -15.00 1.13
C HIS A 254 7.47 -15.84 0.51
N SER A 255 8.58 -16.07 1.25
CA SER A 255 8.87 -17.46 1.63
C SER A 255 7.48 -17.95 1.85
N ARG A 256 6.95 -18.83 0.96
CA ARG A 256 5.60 -19.37 1.10
C ARG A 256 5.37 -19.31 2.58
N MET A 257 4.27 -18.77 3.04
CA MET A 257 3.83 -19.41 4.24
C MET A 257 3.84 -20.93 3.83
N ARG A 258 4.90 -21.72 4.12
CA ARG A 258 5.07 -22.27 5.44
C ARG A 258 4.25 -21.39 6.37
N ARG A 259 2.91 -21.49 6.19
CA ARG A 259 2.06 -21.98 7.22
C ARG A 259 3.01 -22.95 7.86
N HIS A 260 3.54 -22.60 9.00
CA HIS A 260 3.86 -23.66 9.91
C HIS A 260 2.51 -24.40 10.24
N ARG A 261 1.71 -24.85 9.24
CA ARG A 261 1.70 -26.26 8.89
C ARG A 261 3.15 -26.71 8.80
N HIS A 262 3.79 -26.81 9.97
CA HIS A 262 4.48 -28.03 10.27
C HIS A 262 3.52 -29.08 9.75
N HIS A 263 3.87 -29.74 8.66
CA HIS A 263 3.27 -31.02 8.39
C HIS A 263 3.84 -31.86 9.51
N PHE A 264 3.24 -31.76 10.71
CA PHE A 264 3.73 -32.51 11.83
C PHE A 264 3.40 -33.95 11.44
N THR A 265 4.43 -34.67 11.03
CA THR A 265 4.30 -36.11 10.89
C THR A 265 3.83 -36.65 12.24
N LEU A 266 3.11 -37.77 12.25
CA LEU A 266 2.68 -38.39 13.50
C LEU A 266 3.86 -38.54 14.49
N GLU A 267 5.02 -38.89 13.94
CA GLU A 267 6.33 -38.95 14.59
C GLU A 267 6.74 -37.59 15.21
N SER A 268 6.63 -36.49 14.45
CA SER A 268 6.91 -35.15 14.98
C SER A 268 5.90 -34.72 16.06
N CYS A 269 4.62 -35.06 15.91
CA CYS A 269 3.60 -34.80 16.93
C CYS A 269 3.86 -35.61 18.22
N MET A 270 4.48 -36.80 18.13
CA MET A 270 4.85 -37.60 19.30
C MET A 270 5.91 -36.95 20.19
N ASP A 271 6.84 -36.23 19.57
CA ASP A 271 7.97 -35.61 20.27
C ASP A 271 7.65 -34.20 20.78
N THR A 272 6.63 -33.53 20.22
CA THR A 272 6.25 -32.16 20.61
C THR A 272 4.94 -32.13 21.40
N HIS A 273 3.82 -32.56 20.79
CA HIS A 273 2.45 -32.34 21.29
C HIS A 273 1.85 -33.54 22.03
N LEU A 274 2.36 -34.74 21.79
CA LEU A 274 1.88 -36.00 22.39
C LEU A 274 2.91 -36.61 23.35
N LYS A 275 3.68 -35.76 24.04
CA LYS A 275 4.66 -36.17 25.07
C LYS A 275 4.01 -36.93 26.23
N TRP A 276 2.69 -36.80 26.41
CA TRP A 276 1.90 -37.49 27.42
C TRP A 276 1.59 -38.95 27.05
N LEU A 277 1.79 -39.36 25.79
CA LEU A 277 1.68 -40.76 25.41
C LEU A 277 2.90 -41.53 25.88
N ASN A 278 2.67 -42.74 26.41
CA ASN A 278 3.75 -43.66 26.72
C ASN A 278 4.36 -44.26 25.43
N PRO A 279 5.57 -44.85 25.48
CA PRO A 279 6.24 -45.41 24.30
C PRO A 279 5.43 -46.49 23.58
N GLU A 280 4.67 -47.32 24.29
CA GLU A 280 3.85 -48.39 23.71
C GLU A 280 2.67 -47.82 22.90
N GLN A 281 2.00 -46.79 23.42
CA GLN A 281 0.92 -46.07 22.74
C GLN A 281 1.45 -45.35 21.49
N LYS A 282 2.68 -44.81 21.54
CA LYS A 282 3.34 -44.19 20.39
C LYS A 282 3.59 -45.21 19.28
N GLU A 283 4.21 -46.35 19.60
CA GLU A 283 4.49 -47.40 18.62
C GLU A 283 3.18 -47.97 18.02
N ALA A 284 2.13 -48.14 18.83
CA ALA A 284 0.83 -48.60 18.35
C ALA A 284 0.21 -47.66 17.31
N LEU A 285 0.38 -46.34 17.44
CA LEU A 285 -0.11 -45.37 16.45
C LEU A 285 0.79 -45.35 15.20
N LEU A 286 2.11 -45.53 15.35
CA LEU A 286 3.04 -45.67 14.22
C LEU A 286 2.75 -46.95 13.41
N GLN A 287 2.45 -48.05 14.08
CA GLN A 287 2.10 -49.30 13.41
C GLN A 287 0.79 -49.16 12.64
N MET A 288 -0.23 -48.52 13.21
CA MET A 288 -1.47 -48.23 12.47
C MET A 288 -1.23 -47.40 11.22
N LYS A 289 -0.28 -46.45 11.26
CA LYS A 289 0.12 -45.67 10.09
C LYS A 289 0.84 -46.55 9.05
N LYS A 290 1.74 -47.46 9.47
CA LYS A 290 2.43 -48.43 8.59
C LYS A 290 1.46 -49.41 7.93
N ASP A 291 0.42 -49.81 8.67
CA ASP A 291 -0.65 -50.70 8.19
C ASP A 291 -1.65 -49.99 7.24
N GLY A 292 -1.42 -48.72 6.92
CA GLY A 292 -2.23 -47.93 5.98
C GLY A 292 -3.58 -47.47 6.54
N LYS A 293 -3.79 -47.55 7.86
CA LYS A 293 -5.03 -47.06 8.47
C LYS A 293 -5.22 -45.57 8.20
N ASN A 294 -6.47 -45.19 7.99
CA ASN A 294 -6.77 -43.82 7.63
C ASN A 294 -6.68 -42.91 8.87
N LYS A 295 -6.58 -41.61 8.63
CA LYS A 295 -6.33 -40.59 9.65
C LYS A 295 -7.38 -40.59 10.77
N LYS A 296 -8.64 -40.88 10.42
CA LYS A 296 -9.77 -40.87 11.34
C LYS A 296 -9.64 -41.98 12.38
N GLU A 297 -9.22 -43.18 11.95
CA GLU A 297 -9.01 -44.33 12.83
C GLU A 297 -7.86 -44.09 13.82
N ILE A 298 -6.78 -43.44 13.36
CA ILE A 298 -5.63 -43.08 14.21
C ILE A 298 -6.05 -42.00 15.23
N GLN A 299 -6.85 -41.01 14.80
CA GLN A 299 -7.37 -39.96 15.67
C GLN A 299 -8.32 -40.50 16.74
N GLU A 300 -9.23 -41.42 16.38
CA GLU A 300 -10.14 -42.06 17.32
C GLU A 300 -9.38 -42.80 18.42
N LYS A 301 -8.31 -43.53 18.06
CA LYS A 301 -7.47 -44.22 19.05
C LYS A 301 -6.67 -43.26 19.92
N LEU A 302 -6.18 -42.16 19.35
CA LEU A 302 -5.52 -41.11 20.12
C LEU A 302 -6.47 -40.45 21.13
N MET A 303 -7.71 -40.18 20.73
CA MET A 303 -8.74 -39.65 21.62
C MET A 303 -9.08 -40.63 22.73
N HIS A 304 -9.11 -41.93 22.45
CA HIS A 304 -9.28 -42.96 23.47
C HIS A 304 -8.18 -42.89 24.54
N TYR A 305 -6.90 -42.82 24.13
CA TYR A 305 -5.79 -42.68 25.07
C TYR A 305 -5.85 -41.39 25.89
N TYR A 306 -6.36 -40.31 25.32
CA TYR A 306 -6.57 -39.05 26.04
C TYR A 306 -7.73 -39.14 27.04
N GLU A 307 -8.80 -39.84 26.68
CA GLU A 307 -9.99 -40.02 27.52
C GLU A 307 -9.69 -40.89 28.75
N GLU A 308 -8.80 -41.89 28.60
CA GLU A 308 -8.26 -42.74 29.67
C GLU A 308 -7.36 -42.00 30.68
N LEU A 309 -6.87 -40.80 30.35
CA LEU A 309 -6.11 -39.99 31.31
C LEU A 309 -7.01 -39.44 32.41
N GLU A 310 -6.51 -39.42 33.63
CA GLU A 310 -7.17 -38.83 34.80
C GLU A 310 -6.23 -37.90 35.57
N GLY A 311 -6.81 -37.01 36.38
CA GLY A 311 -6.07 -36.11 37.27
C GLY A 311 -5.04 -35.22 36.57
N ASP A 312 -3.86 -35.09 37.17
CA ASP A 312 -2.78 -34.19 36.71
C ASP A 312 -2.23 -34.58 35.33
N ALA A 313 -2.26 -35.86 34.97
CA ALA A 313 -1.81 -36.32 33.65
C ALA A 313 -2.71 -35.78 32.53
N LYS A 314 -4.04 -35.78 32.74
CA LYS A 314 -5.01 -35.21 31.78
C LYS A 314 -4.84 -33.69 31.67
N LYS A 315 -4.60 -33.02 32.81
CA LYS A 315 -4.38 -31.57 32.85
C LYS A 315 -3.11 -31.17 32.07
N GLN A 316 -2.00 -31.87 32.29
CA GLN A 316 -0.75 -31.62 31.58
C GLN A 316 -0.86 -31.93 30.08
N ALA A 317 -1.58 -33.00 29.71
CA ALA A 317 -1.88 -33.30 28.31
C ALA A 317 -2.70 -32.18 27.65
N THR A 318 -3.69 -31.65 28.36
CA THR A 318 -4.52 -30.53 27.89
C THR A 318 -3.70 -29.25 27.70
N GLU A 319 -2.85 -28.91 28.67
CA GLU A 319 -1.98 -27.73 28.62
C GLU A 319 -0.95 -27.82 27.47
N ASN A 320 -0.35 -29.00 27.24
CA ASN A 320 0.55 -29.25 26.11
C ASN A 320 -0.14 -29.13 24.74
N LEU A 321 -1.46 -29.33 24.69
CA LEU A 321 -2.26 -29.17 23.46
C LEU A 321 -2.75 -27.72 23.28
N ILE A 322 -2.82 -26.91 24.33
CA ILE A 322 -3.34 -25.53 24.32
C ILE A 322 -2.22 -24.47 24.24
N SER A 323 -1.05 -24.71 24.83
CA SER A 323 0.01 -23.70 25.02
C SER A 323 0.62 -23.10 23.75
N GLU A 324 0.34 -23.67 22.57
CA GLU A 324 0.77 -23.11 21.27
C GLU A 324 -0.40 -22.57 20.40
N GLY A 325 -1.65 -22.63 20.89
CA GLY A 325 -2.85 -22.11 20.22
C GLY A 325 -3.35 -20.74 20.74
N ALA A 326 -2.70 -20.17 21.76
CA ALA A 326 -3.16 -18.98 22.46
C ALA A 326 -2.89 -17.65 21.73
N ASN A 327 -3.18 -17.58 20.43
CA ASN A 327 -3.29 -16.31 19.69
C ASN A 327 -4.62 -16.16 18.95
N ASP A 328 -5.62 -17.00 19.25
CA ASP A 328 -6.98 -16.79 18.75
C ASP A 328 -8.01 -16.87 19.88
N HIS A 329 -8.75 -15.78 20.04
CA HIS A 329 -9.61 -15.51 21.17
C HIS A 329 -11.03 -16.00 20.86
N GLN A 330 -11.31 -17.30 20.99
CA GLN A 330 -12.64 -17.86 21.28
C GLN A 330 -12.60 -19.40 21.24
N HIS A 331 -13.07 -20.06 22.32
CA HIS A 331 -14.15 -21.08 22.31
C HIS A 331 -14.14 -21.97 23.58
N ARG A 332 -15.34 -22.11 24.17
CA ARG A 332 -15.67 -22.74 25.47
C ARG A 332 -15.82 -24.28 25.44
N ASN A 333 -15.20 -25.03 24.54
CA ASN A 333 -15.41 -26.50 24.53
C ASN A 333 -14.15 -27.32 24.16
N VAL A 334 -13.45 -27.82 25.19
CA VAL A 334 -12.13 -28.48 25.11
C VAL A 334 -12.12 -29.69 24.16
N ARG A 335 -13.21 -30.48 24.11
CA ARG A 335 -13.30 -31.67 23.24
C ARG A 335 -13.34 -31.29 21.75
N HIS A 336 -13.97 -30.16 21.44
CA HIS A 336 -14.03 -29.63 20.07
C HIS A 336 -12.68 -29.00 19.68
N THR A 337 -12.03 -28.30 20.61
CA THR A 337 -10.70 -27.69 20.43
C THR A 337 -9.63 -28.76 20.17
N VAL A 338 -9.55 -29.84 20.94
CA VAL A 338 -8.52 -30.87 20.71
C VAL A 338 -8.70 -31.58 19.36
N SER A 339 -9.95 -31.88 18.96
CA SER A 339 -10.25 -32.54 17.69
C SER A 339 -9.95 -31.66 16.47
N THR A 340 -10.32 -30.37 16.50
CA THR A 340 -10.07 -29.43 15.40
C THR A 340 -8.60 -29.01 15.30
N TYR A 341 -7.91 -28.85 16.44
CA TYR A 341 -6.49 -28.50 16.44
C TYR A 341 -5.61 -29.67 15.95
N PHE A 342 -5.91 -30.91 16.32
CA PHE A 342 -5.13 -32.07 15.86
C PHE A 342 -5.24 -32.29 14.34
N LEU A 343 -6.45 -32.10 13.77
CA LEU A 343 -6.68 -32.14 12.32
C LEU A 343 -6.02 -30.99 11.57
N SER A 344 -5.94 -29.80 12.19
CA SER A 344 -5.31 -28.61 11.61
C SER A 344 -3.77 -28.70 11.62
N LEU A 345 -3.20 -29.20 12.72
CA LEU A 345 -1.76 -29.21 12.96
C LEU A 345 -1.06 -30.42 12.34
N CYS A 346 -1.54 -31.65 12.55
CA CYS A 346 -0.77 -32.83 12.13
C CYS A 346 -1.07 -33.29 10.68
N TRP A 347 -2.25 -33.03 10.08
CA TRP A 347 -2.57 -33.59 8.75
C TRP A 347 -3.44 -32.68 7.88
N SER A 348 -2.80 -32.00 6.93
CA SER A 348 -3.32 -30.75 6.46
C SER A 348 -3.80 -30.81 4.99
N ASP A 349 -5.05 -31.23 4.72
CA ASP A 349 -5.66 -31.10 3.36
C ASP A 349 -7.19 -30.93 3.29
N LEU A 350 -7.96 -30.91 4.39
CA LEU A 350 -9.42 -30.75 4.33
C LEU A 350 -9.89 -29.51 5.08
N PHE A 351 -9.76 -28.34 4.45
CA PHE A 351 -10.36 -27.09 4.95
C PHE A 351 -11.81 -26.88 4.46
N ILE A 352 -12.31 -27.73 3.55
CA ILE A 352 -13.64 -27.54 2.94
C ILE A 352 -14.75 -28.32 3.67
N LEU A 353 -14.44 -29.40 4.41
CA LEU A 353 -15.45 -30.14 5.18
C LEU A 353 -15.83 -29.44 6.51
N GLY A 354 -14.99 -28.54 7.01
CA GLY A 354 -15.23 -27.79 8.25
C GLY A 354 -16.30 -26.71 8.13
N ILE A 355 -16.69 -26.30 6.92
CA ILE A 355 -17.80 -25.35 6.71
C ILE A 355 -19.14 -26.10 6.58
N ILE A 356 -19.12 -27.33 6.07
CA ILE A 356 -20.33 -28.13 5.83
C ILE A 356 -20.91 -28.68 7.14
N LEU A 357 -20.08 -29.06 8.12
CA LEU A 357 -20.58 -29.52 9.43
C LEU A 357 -21.15 -28.38 10.30
N THR A 358 -20.65 -27.16 10.14
CA THR A 358 -21.16 -25.98 10.87
C THR A 358 -22.54 -25.56 10.37
N LEU A 359 -22.85 -25.82 9.10
CA LEU A 359 -24.18 -25.57 8.52
C LEU A 359 -25.20 -26.66 8.87
N ILE A 360 -24.77 -27.90 9.12
CA ILE A 360 -25.69 -29.00 9.47
C ILE A 360 -26.12 -28.93 10.95
N ASN A 361 -25.24 -28.47 11.86
CA ASN A 361 -25.61 -28.25 13.27
C ASN A 361 -26.38 -26.93 13.53
N ALA A 362 -26.57 -26.09 12.51
CA ALA A 362 -27.43 -24.91 12.61
C ALA A 362 -28.89 -25.19 12.22
N ILE A 363 -29.20 -26.43 11.78
CA ILE A 363 -30.54 -26.83 11.30
C ILE A 363 -31.18 -27.91 12.21
N PHE A 364 -30.54 -28.33 13.30
CA PHE A 364 -31.15 -29.18 14.34
C PHE A 364 -30.84 -28.71 15.76
#